data_AF-A0A6G3MN70-F1
#
_entry.id   AF-A0A6G3MN70-F1
#
_cell.length_a   1.000
_cell.length_b   1.000
_cell.length_c   1.000
_cell.angle_alpha   90.00
_cell.angle_beta   90.00
_cell.angle_gamma   90.00
#
_symmetry.space_group_name_H-M   'P 1'
#
loop_
_entity.id
_entity.type
_entity.pdbx_description
1 polymer ?
#
loop_
_entity_poly.entity_id
_entity_poly.type
_entity_poly.pdbx_seq_one_letter_code
_entity_poly.pdbx_strand_id
1 'polypeptide(L)'
;NIKFMTHSKGIVHGFAGYFSCTLYKDIILSINPVSYSTGMFSWFPFFFPLKNPILTSMEQEISLSIWRKVSTSSVWYEWCIESPSISMIHNSGGKHYQMALH
;
A
#
# COMPACT_ATOMS: atom_id res chain seq x y z
N ASN A 1 2.79 -7.64 9.65
CA ASN A 1 3.45 -6.36 9.30
C ASN A 1 4.37 -6.59 8.11
N ILE A 2 4.39 -5.64 7.16
CA ILE A 2 5.27 -5.63 5.99
C ILE A 2 6.48 -4.79 6.35
N LYS A 3 7.69 -5.29 6.10
CA LYS A 3 8.94 -4.62 6.48
C LYS A 3 9.72 -4.22 5.24
N PHE A 4 10.17 -2.97 5.21
CA PHE A 4 11.01 -2.42 4.16
C PHE A 4 12.33 -1.95 4.76
N MET A 5 13.45 -2.30 4.13
CA MET A 5 14.75 -1.75 4.49
C MET A 5 15.08 -0.61 3.53
N THR A 6 15.46 0.54 4.07
CA THR A 6 15.90 1.68 3.27
C THR A 6 17.38 1.56 2.90
N HIS A 7 17.73 1.95 1.67
CA HIS A 7 19.12 1.90 1.18
C HIS A 7 19.74 3.30 1.04
N SER A 8 18.99 4.36 1.35
CA SER A 8 19.45 5.74 1.29
C SER A 8 18.68 6.61 2.29
N LYS A 9 19.29 7.71 2.70
CA LYS A 9 18.59 8.77 3.45
C LYS A 9 17.50 9.38 2.58
N GLY A 10 16.33 9.64 3.14
CA GLY A 10 15.21 10.19 2.36
C GLY A 10 14.01 10.57 3.21
N ILE A 11 12.94 10.99 2.53
CA ILE A 11 11.65 11.30 3.14
C ILE A 11 10.60 10.40 2.49
N VAL A 12 9.96 9.56 3.30
CA VAL A 12 8.89 8.66 2.87
C VAL A 12 7.54 9.34 3.06
N HIS A 13 6.82 9.51 1.94
CA HIS A 13 5.53 10.20 1.91
C HIS A 13 4.34 9.23 1.86
N GLY A 14 4.60 7.94 1.60
CA GLY A 14 3.55 6.93 1.38
C GLY A 14 4.08 5.68 0.71
N PHE A 15 3.16 4.79 0.35
CA PHE A 15 3.46 3.49 -0.25
C PHE A 15 2.73 3.33 -1.58
N ALA A 16 3.45 2.86 -2.59
CA ALA A 16 2.85 2.47 -3.85
C ALA A 16 2.27 1.05 -3.73
N GLY A 17 1.03 0.87 -4.17
CA GLY A 17 0.34 -0.41 -4.24
C GLY A 17 0.28 -0.91 -5.67
N TYR A 18 0.67 -2.17 -5.86
CA TYR A 18 0.60 -2.88 -7.13
C TYR A 18 -0.19 -4.18 -6.96
N PHE A 19 -0.59 -4.81 -8.06
CA PHE A 19 -1.18 -6.14 -8.02
C PHE A 19 -0.72 -7.00 -9.20
N SER A 20 -0.85 -8.31 -9.02
CA SER A 20 -0.74 -9.32 -10.06
C SER A 20 -1.91 -10.28 -9.94
N CYS A 21 -2.44 -10.76 -11.05
CA CYS A 21 -3.56 -11.70 -11.11
C CYS A 21 -3.27 -12.78 -12.16
N THR A 22 -3.42 -14.04 -11.76
CA THR A 22 -3.40 -15.16 -12.70
C THR A 22 -4.80 -15.36 -13.26
N LEU A 23 -4.96 -15.16 -14.57
CA LEU A 23 -6.24 -15.29 -15.25
C LEU A 23 -6.57 -16.77 -15.51
N TYR A 24 -5.61 -17.50 -16.09
CA TYR A 24 -5.71 -18.94 -16.33
C TYR A 24 -4.33 -19.52 -16.62
N LYS A 25 -3.95 -20.58 -15.90
CA LYS A 25 -2.62 -21.23 -16.03
C LYS A 25 -1.48 -20.20 -15.94
N ASP A 26 -0.74 -20.02 -17.03
CA ASP A 26 0.41 -19.14 -17.19
C ASP A 26 0.05 -17.72 -17.70
N ILE A 27 -1.24 -17.45 -17.92
CA ILE A 27 -1.73 -16.13 -18.32
C ILE A 27 -1.84 -15.25 -17.08
N ILE A 28 -0.96 -14.26 -16.98
CA ILE A 28 -0.84 -13.34 -15.84
C ILE A 28 -1.01 -11.90 -16.30
N LEU A 29 -1.73 -11.11 -15.50
CA LEU A 29 -1.87 -9.68 -15.61
C LEU A 29 -1.18 -9.01 -14.41
N SER A 30 -0.26 -8.08 -14.62
CA SER A 30 0.48 -7.44 -13.53
C SER A 30 0.87 -5.99 -13.81
N ILE A 31 0.60 -5.11 -12.83
CA ILE A 31 1.12 -3.74 -12.81
C ILE A 31 2.40 -3.60 -11.97
N ASN A 32 2.91 -4.69 -11.40
CA ASN A 32 4.15 -4.65 -10.63
C ASN A 32 5.33 -4.31 -11.57
N PRO A 33 6.16 -3.28 -11.27
CA PRO A 33 7.26 -2.89 -12.14
C PRO A 33 8.23 -4.01 -12.51
N VAL A 34 8.41 -5.00 -11.63
CA VAL A 34 9.32 -6.14 -11.86
C VAL A 34 8.73 -7.17 -12.85
N SER A 35 7.41 -7.30 -12.89
CA SER A 35 6.69 -8.30 -13.70
C SER A 35 5.64 -7.67 -14.62
N TYR A 36 5.87 -6.43 -15.05
CA TYR A 36 4.86 -5.60 -15.70
C TYR A 36 4.40 -6.19 -17.04
N SER A 37 3.08 -6.32 -17.23
CA SER A 37 2.52 -6.80 -18.49
C SER A 37 2.64 -5.73 -19.58
N THR A 38 3.39 -6.02 -20.63
CA THR A 38 3.62 -5.09 -21.75
C THR A 38 2.30 -4.69 -22.42
N GLY A 39 2.11 -3.39 -22.66
CA GLY A 39 0.90 -2.87 -23.30
C GLY A 39 -0.31 -2.68 -22.38
N MET A 40 -0.17 -2.86 -21.07
CA MET A 40 -1.26 -2.67 -20.12
C MET A 40 -1.28 -1.26 -19.49
N PHE A 41 -2.02 -0.34 -20.09
CA PHE A 41 -2.19 1.05 -19.63
C PHE A 41 -3.50 1.30 -18.85
N SER A 42 -4.26 0.24 -18.54
CA SER A 42 -5.59 0.34 -17.92
C SER A 42 -5.59 0.59 -16.41
N TRP A 43 -4.46 0.35 -15.73
CA TRP A 43 -4.37 0.46 -14.27
C TRP A 43 -3.09 1.18 -13.86
N PHE A 44 -3.25 2.34 -13.21
CA PHE A 44 -2.14 3.03 -12.55
C PHE A 44 -1.90 2.46 -11.15
N PRO A 45 -0.69 2.63 -10.58
CA PRO A 45 -0.40 2.22 -9.21
C PRO A 45 -1.30 2.93 -8.20
N PHE A 46 -1.65 2.22 -7.14
CA PHE A 46 -2.32 2.82 -5.99
C PHE A 46 -1.30 3.58 -5.14
N PHE A 47 -1.75 4.60 -4.40
CA PHE A 47 -0.90 5.32 -3.46
C PHE A 47 -1.59 5.38 -2.08
N PHE A 48 -0.90 4.86 -1.06
CA PHE A 48 -1.29 4.93 0.34
C PHE A 48 -0.49 6.06 1.02
N PRO A 49 -1.04 7.28 1.11
CA PRO A 49 -0.32 8.43 1.65
C PRO A 49 -0.12 8.31 3.16
N LEU A 50 0.96 8.92 3.65
CA LEU A 50 1.14 9.23 5.07
C LEU A 50 0.76 10.68 5.31
N LYS A 51 -0.01 10.96 6.37
CA LYS A 51 -0.36 12.33 6.76
C LYS A 51 0.88 13.15 7.10
N ASN A 52 1.80 12.53 7.85
CA ASN A 52 3.09 13.12 8.19
C ASN A 52 4.18 12.29 7.51
N PRO A 53 5.00 12.88 6.63
CA PRO A 53 6.13 12.20 6.02
C PRO A 53 7.15 11.75 7.08
N ILE A 54 7.89 10.69 6.79
CA ILE A 54 8.87 10.09 7.71
C ILE A 54 10.27 10.29 7.14
N LEU A 55 11.15 10.94 7.90
CA LEU A 55 12.57 11.01 7.59
C LEU A 55 13.22 9.65 7.89
N THR A 56 14.00 9.12 6.96
CA THR A 56 14.71 7.85 7.13
C THR A 56 16.21 8.01 6.97
N SER A 57 16.99 7.30 7.78
CA SER A 57 18.42 7.09 7.58
C SER A 57 18.68 5.91 6.64
N MET A 58 19.95 5.68 6.28
CA MET A 58 20.37 4.46 5.59
C MET A 58 20.18 3.24 6.52
N GLU A 59 19.81 2.10 5.95
CA GLU A 59 19.57 0.83 6.66
C GLU A 59 18.52 0.94 7.78
N GLN A 60 17.57 1.85 7.63
CA GLN A 60 16.44 1.98 8.54
C GLN A 60 15.31 1.05 8.11
N GLU A 61 14.82 0.23 9.03
CA GLU A 61 13.61 -0.57 8.84
C GLU A 61 12.36 0.31 8.97
N ILE A 62 11.46 0.21 7.99
CA ILE A 62 10.12 0.75 8.05
C ILE A 62 9.15 -0.42 8.17
N SER A 63 8.38 -0.46 9.26
CA SER A 63 7.32 -1.46 9.45
C SER A 63 5.96 -0.84 9.15
N LEU A 64 5.31 -1.34 8.11
CA LEU A 64 3.95 -0.97 7.69
C LEU A 64 2.97 -2.04 8.16
N SER A 65 1.89 -1.62 8.81
CA SER A 65 0.71 -2.44 8.99
C SER A 65 -0.42 -1.88 8.14
N ILE A 66 -1.08 -2.77 7.42
CA ILE A 66 -2.22 -2.47 6.55
C ILE A 66 -3.29 -3.54 6.74
N TRP A 67 -4.54 -3.13 6.83
CA TRP A 67 -5.68 -4.00 7.07
C TRP A 67 -6.76 -3.76 6.03
N ARG A 68 -7.30 -4.85 5.48
CA ARG A 68 -8.58 -4.82 4.75
C ARG A 68 -9.69 -5.07 5.75
N LYS A 69 -10.61 -4.12 5.87
CA LYS A 69 -11.74 -4.15 6.79
C LYS A 69 -13.04 -4.23 5.99
N VAL A 70 -14.08 -4.76 6.62
CA VAL A 70 -15.37 -5.01 5.97
C VAL A 70 -16.51 -4.76 6.95
N SER A 71 -17.62 -4.24 6.44
CA SER A 71 -18.93 -4.17 7.10
C SER A 71 -19.96 -4.89 6.23
N THR A 72 -21.23 -4.88 6.66
CA THR A 72 -22.33 -5.40 5.85
C THR A 72 -22.57 -4.64 4.54
N SER A 73 -22.09 -3.39 4.45
CA SER A 73 -22.36 -2.49 3.32
C SER A 73 -21.12 -1.96 2.61
N SER A 74 -19.91 -2.22 3.13
CA SER A 74 -18.69 -1.61 2.60
C SER A 74 -17.42 -2.37 2.93
N VAL A 75 -16.36 -2.07 2.19
CA VAL A 75 -14.98 -2.51 2.43
C VAL A 75 -14.07 -1.29 2.45
N TRP A 76 -13.04 -1.29 3.31
CA TRP A 76 -12.03 -0.23 3.32
C TRP A 76 -10.67 -0.75 3.73
N TYR A 77 -9.66 0.12 3.60
CA TYR A 77 -8.31 -0.14 4.09
C TYR A 77 -7.96 0.81 5.24
N GLU A 78 -7.26 0.30 6.23
CA GLU A 78 -6.60 1.07 7.29
C GLU A 78 -5.10 0.79 7.22
N TRP A 79 -4.26 1.78 7.50
CA TRP A 79 -2.80 1.57 7.54
C TRP A 79 -2.09 2.49 8.54
N CYS A 80 -1.00 2.01 9.11
CA CYS A 80 -0.09 2.81 9.95
C CYS A 80 1.34 2.32 9.86
N ILE A 81 2.25 3.17 10.30
CA ILE A 81 3.65 2.85 10.49
C ILE A 81 3.86 2.46 11.95
N GLU A 82 4.59 1.38 12.17
CA GLU A 82 4.96 0.86 13.48
C GLU A 82 6.42 1.21 13.84
N SER A 83 7.29 1.32 12.82
CA SER A 83 8.71 1.65 12.94
C SER A 83 9.13 2.52 11.75
N PRO A 84 9.98 3.55 11.92
CA PRO A 84 10.77 3.92 13.12
C PRO A 84 9.98 4.62 14.24
N SER A 85 8.82 5.16 13.91
CA SER A 85 7.97 5.93 14.81
C SER A 85 6.52 5.62 14.49
N ILE A 86 5.74 5.33 15.52
CA ILE A 86 4.34 4.95 15.35
C ILE A 86 3.56 6.13 14.76
N SER A 87 2.88 5.92 13.63
CA SER A 87 1.97 6.90 13.05
C SER A 87 0.53 6.72 13.57
N MET A 88 -0.34 7.69 13.29
CA MET A 88 -1.78 7.45 13.43
C MET A 88 -2.25 6.31 12.49
N ILE A 89 -3.37 5.69 12.83
CA ILE A 89 -4.10 4.80 11.91
C ILE A 89 -4.82 5.67 10.88
N HIS A 90 -4.41 5.54 9.63
CA HIS A 90 -5.03 6.21 8.49
C HIS A 90 -6.34 5.52 8.14
N ASN A 91 -7.33 6.32 7.76
CA ASN A 91 -8.68 5.87 7.40
C ASN A 91 -9.36 4.95 8.45
N SER A 92 -9.07 5.16 9.74
CA SER A 92 -9.64 4.38 10.84
C SER A 92 -11.18 4.36 10.78
N GLY A 93 -11.76 3.17 10.79
CA GLY A 93 -13.20 2.93 10.65
C GLY A 93 -13.77 3.28 9.27
N GLY A 94 -12.91 3.47 8.27
CA GLY A 94 -13.32 3.87 6.92
C GLY A 94 -13.83 5.30 6.82
N LYS A 95 -13.54 6.16 7.81
CA LYS A 95 -14.10 7.52 7.92
C LYS A 95 -13.83 8.44 6.73
N HIS A 96 -12.77 8.18 5.96
CA HIS A 96 -12.38 9.03 4.83
C HIS A 96 -12.66 8.36 3.49
N TYR A 97 -12.56 7.03 3.41
CA TYR A 97 -12.80 6.29 2.18
C TYR A 97 -13.29 4.87 2.47
N GLN A 98 -14.36 4.48 1.77
CA GLN A 98 -14.90 3.12 1.75
C GLN A 98 -15.39 2.82 0.33
N MET A 99 -15.31 1.55 -0.05
CA MET A 99 -15.87 1.00 -1.27
C MET A 99 -17.20 0.32 -0.90
N ALA A 100 -18.30 0.80 -1.47
CA ALA A 100 -19.62 0.22 -1.22
C ALA A 100 -19.68 -1.22 -1.76
N LEU A 101 -20.37 -2.09 -1.00
CA LEU A 101 -20.76 -3.40 -1.49
C LEU A 101 -22.08 -3.24 -2.25
N HIS A 102 -22.11 -3.73 -3.48
CA HIS A 102 -23.31 -3.84 -4.31
C HIS A 102 -23.98 -5.19 -4.10
#